data_AF-G7LGT9-F1
#
_entry.id   AF-G7LGT9-F1
#
_cell.length_a   1.000
_cell.length_b   1.000
_cell.length_c   1.000
_cell.angle_alpha   90.00
_cell.angle_beta   90.00
_cell.angle_gamma   90.00
#
_symmetry.space_group_name_H-M   'P 1'
#
loop_
_entity.id
_entity.type
_entity.pdbx_description
1 polymer ?
#
loop_
_entity_poly.entity_id
_entity_poly.type
_entity_poly.pdbx_seq_one_letter_code
_entity_poly.pdbx_strand_id
1 'polypeptide(L)'
;MDKHWLFTRTVSCLRGLRNGSTPWLQSLTFAAAIWKDHRVEKVMRYLNSSPRSDDDGVCLVGICGVPGIGKTTLARGVYHFGGGTEFDSCCFFDNVGEYVKKHGLVHLQQMLLSAIVGHNNSTMFENVDERVWKIKHMLNQKKVFLVLEDVHDSEVLKAIVKLSTFFGSGSKVIITAREKCFLEFHGIKRIYEVERMNKTEAFQLLNLKAFDSMNISPCHVTILEGLETYASGHPFILEMIGSYLSGKSMEECESALHQYKEISNRDIKKILQVSFDALEKSQQNMLIHIALHLREQELEMVENLLHRKYGVCPKYDIRVLLNKSLIKINENGHVIVHVLTQDMVRDDIPVEDLG
;
A
#
# COMPACT_ATOMS: atom_id res chain seq x y z
N MET A 1 20.51 -8.45 19.63
CA MET A 1 20.77 -7.95 18.27
C MET A 1 20.50 -6.45 18.29
N ASP A 2 21.54 -5.65 18.12
CA ASP A 2 21.51 -4.21 18.36
C ASP A 2 20.62 -3.45 17.39
N LYS A 3 19.64 -2.72 17.94
CA LYS A 3 18.77 -1.76 17.20
C LYS A 3 19.57 -0.70 16.44
N HIS A 4 20.82 -0.49 16.82
CA HIS A 4 21.75 0.43 16.15
C HIS A 4 22.23 -0.10 14.79
N TRP A 5 22.27 -1.43 14.59
CA TRP A 5 22.85 -2.03 13.37
C TRP A 5 21.90 -1.92 12.16
N LEU A 6 20.59 -2.10 12.37
CA LEU A 6 19.55 -1.87 11.36
C LEU A 6 19.45 -0.38 10.97
N PHE A 7 19.51 0.52 11.96
CA PHE A 7 19.47 1.97 11.73
C PHE A 7 20.63 2.47 10.84
N THR A 8 21.83 1.90 11.02
CA THR A 8 23.03 2.29 10.25
C THR A 8 22.95 1.86 8.79
N ARG A 9 22.22 0.77 8.48
CA ARG A 9 22.04 0.28 7.10
C ARG A 9 20.98 1.08 6.34
N THR A 10 19.89 1.48 7.02
CA THR A 10 18.91 2.43 6.48
C THR A 10 19.55 3.79 6.17
N VAL A 11 20.42 4.30 7.05
CA VAL A 11 21.14 5.56 6.85
C VAL A 11 22.27 5.46 5.81
N SER A 12 22.94 4.31 5.68
CA SER A 12 24.01 4.13 4.67
C SER A 12 23.47 3.96 3.26
N CYS A 13 22.31 3.31 3.07
CA CYS A 13 21.59 3.33 1.77
C CYS A 13 21.18 4.76 1.37
N LEU A 14 20.90 5.64 2.34
CA LEU A 14 20.53 7.03 2.10
C LEU A 14 21.73 7.95 1.79
N ARG A 15 22.97 7.60 2.16
CA ARG A 15 24.16 8.40 1.79
C ARG A 15 24.58 8.23 0.33
N GLY A 16 24.18 7.13 -0.33
CA GLY A 16 24.40 6.90 -1.76
C GLY A 16 23.47 7.68 -2.70
N LEU A 17 22.43 8.32 -2.18
CA LEU A 17 21.46 9.14 -2.92
C LEU A 17 21.76 10.65 -2.83
N ARG A 18 23.01 11.04 -2.53
CA ARG A 18 23.47 12.42 -2.72
C ARG A 18 23.74 12.67 -4.20
N ASN A 19 22.67 12.85 -4.96
CA ASN A 19 22.51 13.78 -6.08
C ASN A 19 21.22 13.41 -6.84
N GLY A 20 20.10 14.05 -6.49
CA GLY A 20 18.91 14.09 -7.36
C GLY A 20 17.56 13.68 -6.77
N SER A 21 17.47 13.14 -5.56
CA SER A 21 16.16 12.75 -5.00
C SER A 21 15.39 13.94 -4.40
N THR A 22 14.15 14.12 -4.84
CA THR A 22 13.21 15.18 -4.42
C THR A 22 12.79 15.03 -2.94
N PRO A 23 12.48 16.14 -2.23
CA PRO A 23 12.08 16.12 -0.80
C PRO A 23 10.90 15.19 -0.45
N TRP A 24 10.03 14.89 -1.42
CA TRP A 24 8.86 14.01 -1.24
C TRP A 24 9.21 12.54 -0.99
N LEU A 25 10.30 12.05 -1.58
CA LEU A 25 10.81 10.70 -1.33
C LEU A 25 11.21 10.54 0.14
N GLN A 26 11.76 11.58 0.78
CA GLN A 26 12.19 11.51 2.18
C GLN A 26 11.00 11.38 3.16
N SER A 27 9.88 12.10 2.91
CA SER A 27 8.68 12.04 3.76
C SER A 27 7.95 10.68 3.65
N LEU A 28 7.84 10.12 2.44
CA LEU A 28 7.29 8.77 2.21
C LEU A 28 8.16 7.68 2.83
N THR A 29 9.49 7.84 2.80
CA THR A 29 10.44 6.84 3.31
C THR A 29 10.47 6.77 4.84
N PHE A 30 10.20 7.89 5.54
CA PHE A 30 10.31 7.93 7.00
C PHE A 30 8.99 7.65 7.74
N ALA A 31 7.84 8.11 7.25
CA ALA A 31 6.53 7.66 7.76
C ALA A 31 6.34 6.15 7.55
N ALA A 32 6.84 5.65 6.41
CA ALA A 32 7.04 4.23 6.18
C ALA A 32 7.97 3.60 7.24
N ALA A 33 9.12 4.19 7.58
CA ALA A 33 10.04 3.64 8.58
C ALA A 33 9.41 3.54 9.99
N ILE A 34 8.69 4.57 10.45
CA ILE A 34 7.99 4.59 11.76
C ILE A 34 6.93 3.47 11.83
N TRP A 35 6.21 3.24 10.73
CA TRP A 35 5.17 2.22 10.64
C TRP A 35 5.73 0.78 10.45
N LYS A 36 6.87 0.64 9.77
CA LYS A 36 7.32 -0.63 9.20
C LYS A 36 8.14 -1.50 10.15
N ASP A 37 8.99 -0.96 11.02
CA ASP A 37 10.14 -1.73 11.52
C ASP A 37 9.73 -3.00 12.31
N HIS A 38 8.93 -2.86 13.37
CA HIS A 38 8.53 -4.04 14.16
C HIS A 38 7.55 -4.95 13.42
N ARG A 39 6.67 -4.41 12.55
CA ARG A 39 5.63 -5.18 11.86
C ARG A 39 6.24 -6.01 10.73
N VAL A 40 7.20 -5.43 10.00
CA VAL A 40 8.00 -6.15 9.00
C VAL A 40 8.76 -7.28 9.67
N GLU A 41 9.44 -7.03 10.80
CA GLU A 41 10.11 -8.10 11.54
C GLU A 41 9.15 -9.21 11.98
N LYS A 42 7.95 -8.88 12.46
CA LYS A 42 6.91 -9.87 12.82
C LYS A 42 6.57 -10.73 11.60
N VAL A 43 6.26 -10.15 10.44
CA VAL A 43 5.95 -10.93 9.22
C VAL A 43 7.15 -11.76 8.76
N MET A 44 8.36 -11.22 8.85
CA MET A 44 9.59 -11.95 8.51
C MET A 44 9.80 -13.18 9.41
N ARG A 45 9.39 -13.11 10.69
CA ARG A 45 9.38 -14.30 11.57
C ARG A 45 8.34 -15.32 11.13
N TYR A 46 7.17 -14.92 10.65
CA TYR A 46 6.18 -15.84 10.07
C TYR A 46 6.71 -16.55 8.81
N LEU A 47 7.53 -15.85 8.03
CA LEU A 47 8.16 -16.39 6.82
C LEU A 47 9.33 -17.33 7.13
N ASN A 48 10.04 -17.10 8.24
CA ASN A 48 11.22 -17.87 8.65
C ASN A 48 10.93 -18.94 9.70
N SER A 49 9.72 -19.00 10.26
CA SER A 49 9.34 -20.06 11.19
C SER A 49 9.38 -21.41 10.46
N SER A 50 10.02 -22.40 11.09
CA SER A 50 10.28 -23.72 10.53
C SER A 50 9.05 -24.28 9.80
N PRO A 51 9.24 -24.95 8.65
CA PRO A 51 8.15 -25.59 7.95
C PRO A 51 7.42 -26.51 8.93
N ARG A 52 6.09 -26.39 9.00
CA ARG A 52 5.29 -27.41 9.67
C ARG A 52 5.48 -28.72 8.90
N SER A 53 5.22 -29.85 9.53
CA SER A 53 5.32 -31.18 8.91
C SER A 53 4.56 -31.35 7.57
N ASP A 54 3.69 -30.40 7.23
CA ASP A 54 2.88 -30.37 6.00
C ASP A 54 3.34 -29.32 4.96
N ASP A 55 4.41 -28.55 5.19
CA ASP A 55 4.93 -27.61 4.18
C ASP A 55 5.83 -28.38 3.21
N ASP A 56 5.50 -28.34 1.90
CA ASP A 56 6.34 -28.85 0.80
C ASP A 56 7.65 -28.04 0.63
N GLY A 57 8.10 -27.33 1.67
CA GLY A 57 9.21 -26.40 1.67
C GLY A 57 8.84 -24.97 1.25
N VAL A 58 7.59 -24.71 0.82
CA VAL A 58 7.13 -23.38 0.39
C VAL A 58 6.27 -22.74 1.48
N CYS A 59 6.64 -21.54 1.93
CA CYS A 59 5.91 -20.82 2.98
C CYS A 59 4.93 -19.80 2.39
N LEU A 60 3.63 -20.02 2.58
CA LEU A 60 2.58 -19.05 2.23
C LEU A 60 2.15 -18.25 3.46
N VAL A 61 2.17 -16.92 3.36
CA VAL A 61 1.71 -16.00 4.40
C VAL A 61 0.66 -15.04 3.84
N GLY A 62 -0.50 -14.99 4.48
CA GLY A 62 -1.53 -13.99 4.22
C GLY A 62 -1.36 -12.76 5.11
N ILE A 63 -1.50 -11.56 4.56
CA ILE A 63 -1.59 -10.30 5.31
C ILE A 63 -3.01 -9.74 5.12
N CYS A 64 -3.76 -9.56 6.20
CA CYS A 64 -5.14 -9.08 6.14
C CYS A 64 -5.42 -7.92 7.08
N GLY A 65 -6.59 -7.29 6.93
CA GLY A 65 -7.03 -6.17 7.75
C GLY A 65 -7.85 -5.16 6.95
N VAL A 66 -8.44 -4.21 7.68
CA VAL A 66 -9.35 -3.20 7.12
C VAL A 66 -8.68 -2.30 6.05
N PRO A 67 -9.46 -1.67 5.15
CA PRO A 67 -8.92 -0.72 4.18
C PRO A 67 -8.14 0.42 4.84
N GLY A 68 -6.97 0.79 4.30
CA GLY A 68 -6.13 1.87 4.84
C GLY A 68 -5.37 1.58 6.13
N ILE A 69 -5.43 0.34 6.63
CA ILE A 69 -4.62 -0.12 7.76
C ILE A 69 -3.13 -0.29 7.43
N GLY A 70 -2.70 -0.11 6.18
CA GLY A 70 -1.28 -0.20 5.80
C GLY A 70 -0.78 -1.60 5.39
N LYS A 71 -1.66 -2.48 4.90
CA LYS A 71 -1.27 -3.80 4.32
C LYS A 71 -0.24 -3.68 3.20
N THR A 72 -0.50 -2.82 2.22
CA THR A 72 0.40 -2.52 1.09
C THR A 72 1.76 -2.02 1.59
N THR A 73 1.73 -1.06 2.51
CA THR A 73 2.94 -0.50 3.12
C THR A 73 3.77 -1.58 3.81
N LEU A 74 3.12 -2.49 4.54
CA LEU A 74 3.78 -3.61 5.21
C LEU A 74 4.35 -4.62 4.20
N ALA A 75 3.57 -5.04 3.21
CA ALA A 75 4.01 -5.98 2.19
C ALA A 75 5.21 -5.46 1.39
N ARG A 76 5.21 -4.17 1.01
CA ARG A 76 6.36 -3.50 0.37
C ARG A 76 7.58 -3.46 1.28
N GLY A 77 7.39 -3.18 2.57
CA GLY A 77 8.48 -3.25 3.55
C GLY A 77 9.10 -4.64 3.61
N VAL A 78 8.27 -5.68 3.75
CA VAL A 78 8.73 -7.08 3.75
C VAL A 78 9.41 -7.44 2.43
N TYR A 79 8.90 -6.96 1.30
CA TYR A 79 9.52 -7.19 0.00
C TYR A 79 10.94 -6.65 -0.06
N HIS A 80 11.11 -5.38 0.33
CA HIS A 80 12.39 -4.69 0.28
C HIS A 80 13.43 -5.26 1.27
N PHE A 81 13.00 -5.62 2.49
CA PHE A 81 13.91 -6.13 3.51
C PHE A 81 14.10 -7.66 3.46
N GLY A 82 13.17 -8.39 2.86
CA GLY A 82 13.17 -9.85 2.76
C GLY A 82 13.58 -10.42 1.42
N GLY A 83 13.51 -9.65 0.34
CA GLY A 83 14.03 -10.02 -0.97
C GLY A 83 15.55 -9.95 -0.98
N GLY A 84 16.21 -11.00 -0.48
CA GLY A 84 17.68 -11.12 -0.43
C GLY A 84 18.25 -11.93 -1.59
N THR A 85 19.58 -12.05 -1.62
CA THR A 85 20.34 -12.87 -2.58
C THR A 85 20.13 -14.39 -2.41
N GLU A 86 19.30 -14.80 -1.45
CA GLU A 86 19.00 -16.21 -1.19
C GLU A 86 17.88 -16.78 -2.09
N PHE A 87 17.25 -15.94 -2.92
CA PHE A 87 16.18 -16.32 -3.85
C PHE A 87 16.67 -16.17 -5.29
N ASP A 88 16.28 -17.12 -6.13
CA ASP A 88 16.56 -17.10 -7.57
C ASP A 88 15.66 -16.11 -8.31
N SER A 89 14.52 -15.75 -7.72
CA SER A 89 13.55 -14.81 -8.30
C SER A 89 12.78 -14.09 -7.20
N CYS A 90 12.77 -12.76 -7.26
CA CYS A 90 11.99 -11.89 -6.39
C CYS A 90 10.99 -11.11 -7.24
N CYS A 91 9.70 -11.16 -6.90
CA CYS A 91 8.68 -10.44 -7.64
C CYS A 91 7.66 -9.79 -6.71
N PHE A 92 7.29 -8.55 -7.02
CA PHE A 92 6.18 -7.84 -6.40
C PHE A 92 5.16 -7.52 -7.49
N PHE A 93 3.92 -7.92 -7.27
CA PHE A 93 2.80 -7.58 -8.16
C PHE A 93 1.79 -6.75 -7.38
N ASP A 94 1.72 -5.47 -7.76
CA ASP A 94 0.75 -4.51 -7.25
C ASP A 94 -0.65 -4.78 -7.81
N ASN A 95 -1.67 -4.49 -7.00
CA ASN A 95 -3.08 -4.43 -7.40
C ASN A 95 -3.55 -5.57 -8.33
N VAL A 96 -3.34 -6.82 -7.89
CA VAL A 96 -3.65 -8.03 -8.66
C VAL A 96 -5.13 -8.09 -9.03
N GLY A 97 -6.01 -7.63 -8.14
CA GLY A 97 -7.45 -7.57 -8.39
C GLY A 97 -7.84 -6.72 -9.60
N GLU A 98 -7.34 -5.48 -9.71
CA GLU A 98 -7.65 -4.65 -10.88
C GLU A 98 -6.94 -5.15 -12.14
N TYR A 99 -5.72 -5.67 -12.02
CA TYR A 99 -5.01 -6.28 -13.13
C TYR A 99 -5.80 -7.42 -13.79
N VAL A 100 -6.31 -8.35 -12.98
CA VAL A 100 -7.11 -9.49 -13.48
C VAL A 100 -8.41 -9.02 -14.11
N LYS A 101 -9.07 -8.00 -13.58
CA LYS A 101 -10.27 -7.42 -14.20
C LYS A 101 -10.00 -6.86 -15.60
N LYS A 102 -8.81 -6.29 -15.81
CA LYS A 102 -8.43 -5.66 -17.09
C LYS A 102 -7.87 -6.65 -18.12
N HIS A 103 -7.07 -7.63 -17.67
CA HIS A 103 -6.28 -8.49 -18.55
C HIS A 103 -6.61 -9.99 -18.45
N GLY A 104 -7.37 -10.39 -17.43
CA GLY A 104 -7.75 -11.78 -17.18
C GLY A 104 -6.70 -12.59 -16.41
N LEU A 105 -7.16 -13.69 -15.81
CA LEU A 105 -6.34 -14.59 -14.99
C LEU A 105 -5.23 -15.29 -15.77
N VAL A 106 -5.50 -15.70 -17.02
CA VAL A 106 -4.51 -16.37 -17.88
C VAL A 106 -3.29 -15.48 -18.10
N HIS A 107 -3.52 -14.18 -18.31
CA HIS A 107 -2.43 -13.23 -18.53
C HIS A 107 -1.61 -13.00 -17.25
N LEU A 108 -2.26 -12.95 -16.08
CA LEU A 108 -1.55 -12.91 -14.79
C LEU A 108 -0.64 -14.13 -14.61
N GLN A 109 -1.14 -15.34 -14.91
CA GLN A 109 -0.35 -16.57 -14.82
C GLN A 109 0.86 -16.54 -15.77
N GLN A 110 0.67 -16.12 -17.01
CA GLN A 110 1.76 -15.98 -17.98
C GLN A 110 2.82 -14.97 -17.51
N MET A 111 2.39 -13.84 -16.94
CA MET A 111 3.32 -12.85 -16.37
C MET A 111 4.08 -13.39 -15.18
N LEU A 112 3.42 -14.08 -14.24
CA LEU A 112 4.07 -14.71 -13.10
C LEU A 112 5.10 -15.75 -13.54
N LEU A 113 4.73 -16.62 -14.49
CA LEU A 113 5.63 -17.61 -15.06
C LEU A 113 6.81 -16.96 -15.77
N SER A 114 6.58 -15.89 -16.54
CA SER A 114 7.66 -15.19 -17.23
C SER A 114 8.62 -14.53 -16.24
N ALA A 115 8.11 -13.88 -15.20
CA ALA A 115 8.92 -13.22 -14.18
C ALA A 115 9.79 -14.23 -13.40
N ILE A 116 9.26 -15.43 -13.13
CA ILE A 116 9.97 -16.47 -12.38
C ILE A 116 10.89 -17.30 -13.28
N VAL A 117 10.41 -17.77 -14.43
CA VAL A 117 11.11 -18.74 -15.29
C VAL A 117 11.97 -18.06 -16.37
N GLY A 118 11.60 -16.85 -16.80
CA GLY A 118 12.24 -16.07 -17.86
C GLY A 118 11.67 -16.34 -19.27
N HIS A 119 11.62 -15.31 -20.11
CA HIS A 119 11.04 -15.33 -21.46
C HIS A 119 11.67 -16.36 -22.43
N ASN A 120 12.96 -16.65 -22.28
CA ASN A 120 13.74 -17.44 -23.26
C ASN A 120 13.50 -18.96 -23.20
N ASN A 121 12.67 -19.43 -22.25
CA ASN A 121 12.50 -20.86 -21.98
C ASN A 121 11.18 -21.44 -22.54
N SER A 122 10.35 -20.60 -23.16
CA SER A 122 9.01 -20.96 -23.68
C SER A 122 8.98 -21.36 -25.16
N THR A 123 10.06 -21.16 -25.90
CA THR A 123 10.14 -21.45 -27.33
C THR A 123 11.02 -22.67 -27.54
N MET A 124 10.42 -23.85 -27.79
CA MET A 124 10.98 -25.05 -28.48
C MET A 124 10.28 -26.36 -28.01
N PHE A 125 8.95 -26.54 -28.16
CA PHE A 125 8.30 -27.84 -27.87
C PHE A 125 7.05 -28.08 -28.73
N GLU A 126 6.84 -29.32 -29.18
CA GLU A 126 5.78 -29.71 -30.12
C GLU A 126 4.42 -30.05 -29.44
N ASN A 127 4.38 -30.38 -28.14
CA ASN A 127 3.14 -30.71 -27.41
C ASN A 127 2.95 -29.92 -26.08
N VAL A 128 1.69 -29.68 -25.69
CA VAL A 128 1.26 -28.92 -24.49
C VAL A 128 1.67 -29.61 -23.19
N ASP A 129 1.52 -30.93 -23.10
CA ASP A 129 1.84 -31.68 -21.85
C ASP A 129 3.32 -31.61 -21.50
N GLU A 130 4.19 -31.68 -22.51
CA GLU A 130 5.64 -31.56 -22.36
C GLU A 130 6.04 -30.15 -21.88
N ARG A 131 5.39 -29.11 -22.40
CA ARG A 131 5.58 -27.72 -21.95
C ARG A 131 5.18 -27.56 -20.48
N VAL A 132 4.03 -28.10 -20.08
CA VAL A 132 3.54 -28.02 -18.70
C VAL A 132 4.49 -28.74 -17.74
N TRP A 133 4.93 -29.95 -18.10
CA TRP A 133 5.89 -30.71 -17.30
C TRP A 133 7.20 -29.94 -17.11
N LYS A 134 7.75 -29.39 -18.20
CA LYS A 134 9.01 -28.63 -18.16
C LYS A 134 8.88 -27.37 -17.30
N ILE A 135 7.79 -26.62 -17.43
CA ILE A 135 7.54 -25.43 -16.59
C ILE A 135 7.50 -25.81 -15.11
N LYS A 136 6.76 -26.87 -14.75
CA LYS A 136 6.72 -27.36 -13.36
C LYS A 136 8.09 -27.75 -12.85
N HIS A 137 8.87 -28.47 -13.67
CA HIS A 137 10.22 -28.87 -13.32
C HIS A 137 11.13 -27.66 -13.08
N MET A 138 11.05 -26.63 -13.93
CA MET A 138 11.83 -25.40 -13.77
C MET A 138 11.43 -24.59 -12.53
N LEU A 139 10.13 -24.49 -12.24
CA LEU A 139 9.64 -23.82 -11.04
C LEU A 139 10.15 -24.53 -9.77
N ASN A 140 10.19 -25.86 -9.78
CA ASN A 140 10.62 -26.66 -8.63
C ASN A 140 12.12 -26.51 -8.33
N GLN A 141 12.89 -26.01 -9.29
CA GLN A 141 14.32 -25.73 -9.12
C GLN A 141 14.60 -24.30 -8.65
N LYS A 142 13.59 -23.42 -8.61
CA LYS A 142 13.75 -22.01 -8.25
C LYS A 142 13.19 -21.73 -6.86
N LYS A 143 14.03 -21.12 -6.03
CA LYS A 143 13.62 -20.54 -4.76
C LYS A 143 13.07 -19.14 -5.01
N VAL A 144 11.74 -19.00 -4.90
CA VAL A 144 10.98 -17.80 -5.27
C VAL A 144 10.57 -17.00 -4.05
N PHE A 145 10.70 -15.66 -4.14
CA PHE A 145 10.11 -14.71 -3.20
C PHE A 145 9.05 -13.88 -3.91
N LEU A 146 7.78 -14.17 -3.66
CA LEU A 146 6.66 -13.59 -4.39
C LEU A 146 5.75 -12.81 -3.46
N VAL A 147 5.42 -11.57 -3.82
CA VAL A 147 4.43 -10.74 -3.13
C VAL A 147 3.32 -10.37 -4.10
N LEU A 148 2.09 -10.68 -3.72
CA LEU A 148 0.88 -10.43 -4.50
C LEU A 148 -0.04 -9.53 -3.68
N GLU A 149 -0.27 -8.33 -4.18
CA GLU A 149 -1.06 -7.32 -3.49
C GLU A 149 -2.53 -7.34 -3.94
N ASP A 150 -3.44 -7.16 -2.97
CA ASP A 150 -4.85 -6.87 -3.17
C ASP A 150 -5.62 -7.98 -3.90
N VAL A 151 -5.43 -9.22 -3.44
CA VAL A 151 -6.11 -10.41 -3.95
C VAL A 151 -7.44 -10.61 -3.21
N HIS A 152 -8.56 -10.40 -3.91
CA HIS A 152 -9.92 -10.62 -3.37
C HIS A 152 -10.77 -11.61 -4.17
N ASP A 153 -10.23 -12.15 -5.27
CA ASP A 153 -10.93 -13.10 -6.13
C ASP A 153 -10.55 -14.55 -5.78
N SER A 154 -11.56 -15.41 -5.61
CA SER A 154 -11.36 -16.81 -5.22
C SER A 154 -10.62 -17.62 -6.28
N GLU A 155 -10.91 -17.40 -7.57
CA GLU A 155 -10.26 -18.12 -8.66
C GLU A 155 -8.79 -17.70 -8.79
N VAL A 156 -8.52 -16.41 -8.64
CA VAL A 156 -7.17 -15.86 -8.58
C VAL A 156 -6.38 -16.48 -7.43
N LEU A 157 -6.94 -16.49 -6.22
CA LEU A 157 -6.25 -17.04 -5.05
C LEU A 157 -6.00 -18.55 -5.19
N LYS A 158 -6.99 -19.33 -5.67
CA LYS A 158 -6.82 -20.76 -5.97
C LYS A 158 -5.70 -20.99 -6.98
N ALA A 159 -5.64 -20.18 -8.03
CA ALA A 159 -4.60 -20.27 -9.05
C ALA A 159 -3.21 -19.96 -8.49
N ILE A 160 -3.07 -18.95 -7.64
CA ILE A 160 -1.81 -18.59 -6.95
C ILE A 160 -1.36 -19.72 -6.02
N VAL A 161 -2.27 -20.25 -5.19
CA VAL A 161 -1.98 -21.35 -4.27
C VAL A 161 -1.52 -22.57 -5.07
N LYS A 162 -2.25 -22.96 -6.12
CA LYS A 162 -1.85 -24.05 -7.02
C LYS A 162 -0.52 -23.81 -7.73
N LEU A 163 -0.20 -22.57 -8.10
CA LEU A 163 1.08 -22.24 -8.73
C LEU A 163 2.24 -22.43 -7.73
N SER A 164 2.03 -22.02 -6.47
CA SER A 164 3.05 -22.08 -5.43
C SER A 164 3.47 -23.51 -5.05
N THR A 165 2.62 -24.52 -5.25
CA THR A 165 2.98 -25.93 -5.03
C THR A 165 4.05 -26.44 -6.02
N PHE A 166 4.32 -25.68 -7.08
CA PHE A 166 5.39 -26.01 -8.03
C PHE A 166 6.70 -25.29 -7.74
N PHE A 167 6.77 -24.41 -6.73
CA PHE A 167 8.01 -23.69 -6.42
C PHE A 167 9.00 -24.57 -5.66
N GLY A 168 10.29 -24.27 -5.82
CA GLY A 168 11.35 -24.98 -5.12
C GLY A 168 11.33 -24.73 -3.61
N SER A 169 11.92 -25.66 -2.86
CA SER A 169 12.00 -25.58 -1.40
C SER A 169 12.70 -24.30 -0.92
N GLY A 170 12.19 -23.72 0.18
CA GLY A 170 12.62 -22.45 0.73
C GLY A 170 11.94 -21.22 0.10
N SER A 171 11.05 -21.42 -0.88
CA SER A 171 10.25 -20.35 -1.48
C SER A 171 9.28 -19.75 -0.48
N LYS A 172 8.96 -18.47 -0.66
CA LYS A 172 8.06 -17.71 0.21
C LYS A 172 7.11 -16.88 -0.62
N VAL A 173 5.82 -16.97 -0.30
CA VAL A 173 4.75 -16.25 -1.00
C VAL A 173 3.97 -15.44 0.03
N ILE A 174 3.80 -14.15 -0.24
CA ILE A 174 3.03 -13.23 0.58
C ILE A 174 1.83 -12.76 -0.25
N ILE A 175 0.65 -12.86 0.33
CA ILE A 175 -0.60 -12.42 -0.30
C ILE A 175 -1.25 -11.40 0.61
N THR A 176 -1.55 -10.21 0.10
CA THR A 176 -2.39 -9.26 0.83
C THR A 176 -3.85 -9.41 0.40
N ALA A 177 -4.75 -9.44 1.37
CA ALA A 177 -6.19 -9.49 1.15
C ALA A 177 -6.91 -8.62 2.19
N ARG A 178 -8.20 -8.36 2.00
CA ARG A 178 -8.99 -7.63 3.01
C ARG A 178 -9.36 -8.53 4.18
N GLU A 179 -9.95 -9.68 3.89
CA GLU A 179 -10.62 -10.52 4.87
C GLU A 179 -9.76 -11.71 5.31
N LYS A 180 -9.70 -11.94 6.62
CA LYS A 180 -9.04 -13.11 7.20
C LYS A 180 -9.72 -14.41 6.77
N CYS A 181 -11.06 -14.47 6.87
CA CYS A 181 -11.86 -15.64 6.51
C CYS A 181 -11.66 -16.05 5.05
N PHE A 182 -11.46 -15.08 4.14
CA PHE A 182 -11.15 -15.34 2.73
C PHE A 182 -9.84 -16.12 2.57
N LEU A 183 -8.79 -15.75 3.30
CA LEU A 183 -7.50 -16.45 3.26
C LEU A 183 -7.61 -17.85 3.90
N GLU A 184 -8.31 -17.96 5.04
CA GLU A 184 -8.52 -19.23 5.76
C GLU A 184 -9.30 -20.24 4.90
N PHE A 185 -10.36 -19.78 4.23
CA PHE A 185 -11.18 -20.60 3.34
C PHE A 185 -10.36 -21.22 2.19
N HIS A 186 -9.30 -20.53 1.75
CA HIS A 186 -8.38 -21.00 0.71
C HIS A 186 -7.17 -21.76 1.26
N GLY A 187 -7.20 -22.15 2.55
CA GLY A 187 -6.18 -23.01 3.16
C GLY A 187 -4.91 -22.28 3.58
N ILE A 188 -4.88 -20.95 3.60
CA ILE A 188 -3.72 -20.20 4.08
C ILE A 188 -3.67 -20.29 5.61
N LYS A 189 -2.73 -21.08 6.12
CA LYS A 189 -2.59 -21.35 7.56
C LYS A 189 -1.87 -20.24 8.33
N ARG A 190 -0.96 -19.50 7.69
CA ARG A 190 -0.17 -18.43 8.32
C ARG A 190 -0.75 -17.08 7.92
N ILE A 191 -1.50 -16.44 8.82
CA ILE A 191 -2.14 -15.15 8.55
C ILE A 191 -1.69 -14.13 9.57
N TYR A 192 -1.21 -12.99 9.09
CA TYR A 192 -0.87 -11.81 9.88
C TYR A 192 -1.96 -10.75 9.68
N GLU A 193 -2.71 -10.48 10.75
CA GLU A 193 -3.68 -9.39 10.75
C GLU A 193 -2.99 -8.09 11.16
N VAL A 194 -3.10 -7.06 10.31
CA VAL A 194 -2.41 -5.79 10.54
C VAL A 194 -3.10 -5.02 11.66
N GLU A 195 -2.36 -4.81 12.74
CA GLU A 195 -2.79 -4.07 13.92
C GLU A 195 -2.74 -2.55 13.67
N ARG A 196 -3.60 -1.81 14.35
CA ARG A 196 -3.58 -0.34 14.39
C ARG A 196 -2.27 0.21 14.97
N MET A 197 -1.97 1.49 14.70
CA MET A 197 -0.90 2.21 15.39
C MET A 197 -1.19 2.23 16.89
N ASN A 198 -0.17 1.99 17.71
CA ASN A 198 -0.26 2.36 19.11
C ASN A 198 -0.18 3.89 19.28
N LYS A 199 -0.50 4.41 20.46
CA LYS A 199 -0.54 5.86 20.73
C LYS A 199 0.78 6.56 20.39
N THR A 200 1.92 5.93 20.69
CA THR A 200 3.25 6.50 20.40
C THR A 200 3.50 6.61 18.90
N GLU A 201 3.23 5.55 18.13
CA GLU A 201 3.37 5.55 16.67
C GLU A 201 2.39 6.55 16.02
N ALA A 202 1.16 6.62 16.53
CA ALA A 202 0.13 7.54 16.05
C ALA A 202 0.57 9.00 16.23
N PHE A 203 1.12 9.32 17.39
CA PHE A 203 1.61 10.68 17.69
C PHE A 203 2.78 11.06 16.81
N GLN A 204 3.72 10.13 16.59
CA GLN A 204 4.85 10.36 15.70
C GLN A 204 4.38 10.66 14.28
N LEU A 205 3.44 9.87 13.74
CA LEU A 205 2.89 10.10 12.42
C LEU A 205 2.13 11.43 12.32
N LEU A 206 1.26 11.73 13.30
CA LEU A 206 0.51 12.98 13.32
C LEU A 206 1.44 14.19 13.43
N ASN A 207 2.41 14.16 14.34
CA ASN A 207 3.35 15.27 14.54
C ASN A 207 4.23 15.49 13.31
N LEU A 208 4.66 14.40 12.66
CA LEU A 208 5.37 14.47 11.39
C LEU A 208 4.51 15.10 10.29
N LYS A 209 3.24 14.72 10.19
CA LYS A 209 2.37 15.19 9.10
C LYS A 209 1.84 16.61 9.32
N ALA A 210 1.52 16.97 10.56
CA ALA A 210 0.99 18.28 10.92
C ALA A 210 2.08 19.35 11.09
N PHE A 211 3.23 18.98 11.66
CA PHE A 211 4.25 19.95 12.08
C PHE A 211 5.63 19.72 11.47
N ASP A 212 5.76 18.76 10.54
CA ASP A 212 7.03 18.38 9.88
C ASP A 212 8.17 18.13 10.88
N SER A 213 7.83 17.54 12.03
CA SER A 213 8.77 17.31 13.14
C SER A 213 8.69 15.88 13.66
N MET A 214 9.86 15.33 14.00
CA MET A 214 9.97 14.06 14.72
C MET A 214 9.90 14.23 16.23
N ASN A 215 10.24 15.42 16.72
CA ASN A 215 10.20 15.72 18.14
C ASN A 215 8.82 16.26 18.49
N ILE A 216 8.12 15.53 19.36
CA ILE A 216 6.82 15.96 19.87
C ILE A 216 7.08 17.05 20.90
N SER A 217 6.70 18.28 20.55
CA SER A 217 6.72 19.39 21.48
C SER A 217 5.65 19.19 22.57
N PRO A 218 5.92 19.50 23.84
CA PRO A 218 4.90 19.45 24.90
C PRO A 218 3.64 20.23 24.56
N CYS A 219 3.74 21.35 23.83
CA CYS A 219 2.57 22.14 23.41
C CYS A 219 1.70 21.44 22.36
N HIS A 220 2.22 20.44 21.64
CA HIS A 220 1.45 19.68 20.66
C HIS A 220 0.71 18.48 21.28
N VAL A 221 1.04 18.07 22.50
CA VAL A 221 0.52 16.82 23.08
C VAL A 221 -1.01 16.83 23.16
N THR A 222 -1.61 17.92 23.64
CA THR A 222 -3.06 18.05 23.79
C THR A 222 -3.80 17.95 22.45
N ILE A 223 -3.27 18.58 21.39
CA ILE A 223 -3.88 18.50 20.06
C ILE A 223 -3.72 17.09 19.48
N LEU A 224 -2.54 16.48 19.61
CA LEU A 224 -2.29 15.12 19.14
C LEU A 224 -3.19 14.10 19.84
N GLU A 225 -3.46 14.25 21.15
CA GLU A 225 -4.42 13.44 21.90
C GLU A 225 -5.84 13.56 21.35
N GLY A 226 -6.27 14.80 21.08
CA GLY A 226 -7.57 15.06 20.47
C GLY A 226 -7.71 14.35 19.13
N LEU A 227 -6.73 14.50 18.23
CA LEU A 227 -6.78 13.95 16.87
C LEU A 227 -6.65 12.42 16.85
N GLU A 228 -5.78 11.86 17.71
CA GLU A 228 -5.61 10.41 17.83
C GLU A 228 -6.88 9.73 18.31
N THR A 229 -7.66 10.40 19.17
CA THR A 229 -8.98 9.90 19.58
C THR A 229 -9.90 9.63 18.37
N TYR A 230 -9.87 10.48 17.34
CA TYR A 230 -10.70 10.29 16.14
C TYR A 230 -10.10 9.27 15.18
N ALA A 231 -8.80 9.37 14.91
CA ALA A 231 -8.14 8.43 14.04
C ALA A 231 -8.08 7.02 14.63
N SER A 232 -8.13 6.91 15.97
CA SER A 232 -8.13 5.66 16.74
C SER A 232 -7.03 4.68 16.29
N GLY A 233 -5.82 5.20 16.02
CA GLY A 233 -4.69 4.43 15.52
C GLY A 233 -4.79 3.99 14.04
N HIS A 234 -5.75 4.49 13.26
CA HIS A 234 -5.90 4.15 11.85
C HIS A 234 -4.92 4.96 10.97
N PRO A 235 -3.93 4.33 10.31
CA PRO A 235 -2.81 5.02 9.65
C PRO A 235 -3.23 6.03 8.59
N PHE A 236 -4.14 5.62 7.71
CA PHE A 236 -4.63 6.52 6.66
C PHE A 236 -5.35 7.75 7.23
N ILE A 237 -6.07 7.60 8.34
CA ILE A 237 -6.81 8.71 8.96
C ILE A 237 -5.85 9.62 9.72
N LEU A 238 -4.88 9.05 10.43
CA LEU A 238 -3.79 9.81 11.05
C LEU A 238 -3.03 10.65 10.02
N GLU A 239 -2.67 10.05 8.89
CA GLU A 239 -1.94 10.73 7.82
C GLU A 239 -2.77 11.87 7.20
N MET A 240 -4.03 11.62 6.86
CA MET A 240 -4.93 12.63 6.30
C MET A 240 -5.18 13.78 7.31
N ILE A 241 -5.55 13.47 8.56
CA ILE A 241 -5.79 14.51 9.58
C ILE A 241 -4.52 15.33 9.80
N GLY A 242 -3.36 14.69 9.97
CA GLY A 242 -2.10 15.39 10.13
C GLY A 242 -1.79 16.30 8.94
N SER A 243 -1.93 15.78 7.72
CA SER A 243 -1.76 16.53 6.48
C SER A 243 -2.73 17.72 6.36
N TYR A 244 -3.97 17.58 6.81
CA TYR A 244 -4.95 18.67 6.84
C TYR A 244 -4.55 19.82 7.78
N LEU A 245 -3.75 19.52 8.81
CA LEU A 245 -3.25 20.50 9.76
C LEU A 245 -1.91 21.11 9.36
N SER A 246 -1.27 20.58 8.32
CA SER A 246 0.03 21.05 7.88
C SER A 246 0.01 22.54 7.54
N GLY A 247 0.93 23.30 8.15
CA GLY A 247 1.09 24.74 7.93
C GLY A 247 0.11 25.64 8.69
N LYS A 248 -0.81 25.07 9.48
CA LYS A 248 -1.72 25.83 10.34
C LYS A 248 -1.05 26.25 11.64
N SER A 249 -1.48 27.39 12.18
CA SER A 249 -1.20 27.81 13.55
C SER A 249 -1.88 26.87 14.56
N MET A 250 -1.44 26.94 15.82
CA MET A 250 -2.02 26.11 16.88
C MET A 250 -3.52 26.40 17.10
N GLU A 251 -3.93 27.67 17.03
CA GLU A 251 -5.33 28.09 17.14
C GLU A 251 -6.19 27.52 16.00
N GLU A 252 -5.67 27.53 14.77
CA GLU A 252 -6.33 26.92 13.61
C GLU A 252 -6.41 25.39 13.73
N CYS A 253 -5.42 24.76 14.36
CA CYS A 253 -5.46 23.33 14.64
C CYS A 253 -6.54 22.98 15.66
N GLU A 254 -6.70 23.78 16.72
CA GLU A 254 -7.76 23.63 17.71
C GLU A 254 -9.15 23.81 17.10
N SER A 255 -9.31 24.81 16.23
CA SER A 255 -10.55 25.03 15.47
C SER A 255 -10.87 23.83 14.56
N ALA A 256 -9.88 23.31 13.85
CA ALA A 256 -10.02 22.11 13.03
C ALA A 256 -10.39 20.87 13.87
N LEU A 257 -9.83 20.72 15.07
CA LEU A 257 -10.20 19.65 16.00
C LEU A 257 -11.68 19.73 16.41
N HIS A 258 -12.25 20.94 16.52
CA HIS A 258 -13.67 21.11 16.82
C HIS A 258 -14.58 20.52 15.73
N GLN A 259 -14.20 20.64 14.46
CA GLN A 259 -14.96 20.03 13.35
C GLN A 259 -15.03 18.51 13.47
N TYR A 260 -13.94 17.87 13.92
CA TYR A 260 -13.95 16.43 14.18
C TYR A 260 -14.76 16.06 15.42
N LYS A 261 -14.85 16.94 16.43
CA LYS A 261 -15.67 16.72 17.64
C LYS A 261 -17.17 16.62 17.38
N GLU A 262 -17.65 17.26 16.33
CA GLU A 262 -19.07 17.21 15.93
C GLU A 262 -19.46 15.88 15.28
N ILE A 263 -18.47 15.05 14.91
CA ILE A 263 -18.70 13.75 14.27
C ILE A 263 -19.03 12.69 15.33
N SER A 264 -20.30 12.27 15.37
CA SER A 264 -20.72 11.13 16.18
C SER A 264 -20.14 9.80 15.66
N ASN A 265 -19.83 8.88 16.59
CA ASN A 265 -19.36 7.52 16.34
C ASN A 265 -18.04 7.36 15.55
N ARG A 266 -17.26 8.45 15.35
CA ARG A 266 -15.98 8.41 14.62
C ARG A 266 -16.11 7.77 13.24
N ASP A 267 -17.20 8.07 12.56
CA ASP A 267 -17.47 7.57 11.21
C ASP A 267 -16.36 8.02 10.26
N ILE A 268 -15.61 7.05 9.73
CA ILE A 268 -14.47 7.26 8.86
C ILE A 268 -14.86 8.11 7.64
N LYS A 269 -16.06 7.92 7.08
CA LYS A 269 -16.54 8.69 5.93
C LYS A 269 -16.72 10.15 6.29
N LYS A 270 -17.37 10.44 7.43
CA LYS A 270 -17.54 11.82 7.92
C LYS A 270 -16.21 12.48 8.26
N ILE A 271 -15.24 11.73 8.79
CA ILE A 271 -13.89 12.26 9.06
C ILE A 271 -13.20 12.63 7.74
N LEU A 272 -13.32 11.80 6.71
CA LEU A 272 -12.81 12.11 5.36
C LEU A 272 -13.52 13.33 4.76
N GLN A 273 -14.83 13.45 4.97
CA GLN A 273 -15.64 14.56 4.48
C GLN A 273 -15.10 15.92 4.96
N VAL A 274 -14.69 16.03 6.23
CA VAL A 274 -14.09 17.29 6.75
C VAL A 274 -12.86 17.72 5.94
N SER A 275 -12.02 16.76 5.51
CA SER A 275 -10.85 17.06 4.69
C SER A 275 -11.22 17.42 3.25
N PHE A 276 -12.30 16.84 2.72
CA PHE A 276 -12.84 17.13 1.39
C PHE A 276 -13.54 18.50 1.33
N ASP A 277 -14.38 18.81 2.31
CA ASP A 277 -15.14 20.06 2.39
C ASP A 277 -14.22 21.28 2.56
N ALA A 278 -13.03 21.07 3.11
CA ALA A 278 -12.00 22.10 3.24
C ALA A 278 -11.17 22.35 1.97
N LEU A 279 -11.46 21.64 0.87
CA LEU A 279 -10.90 21.92 -0.46
C LEU A 279 -11.68 23.04 -1.15
N GLU A 280 -11.02 23.76 -2.05
CA GLU A 280 -11.73 24.63 -2.98
C GLU A 280 -12.58 23.82 -3.96
N LYS A 281 -13.65 24.41 -4.49
CA LYS A 281 -14.58 23.74 -5.42
C LYS A 281 -13.87 23.17 -6.66
N SER A 282 -12.84 23.85 -7.17
CA SER A 282 -11.99 23.36 -8.26
C SER A 282 -11.26 22.07 -7.87
N GLN A 283 -10.65 22.05 -6.68
CA GLN A 283 -9.89 20.93 -6.15
C GLN A 283 -10.79 19.72 -5.85
N GLN A 284 -11.99 19.96 -5.30
CA GLN A 284 -13.02 18.93 -5.11
C GLN A 284 -13.37 18.24 -6.44
N ASN A 285 -13.72 19.04 -7.45
CA ASN A 285 -14.06 18.52 -8.78
C ASN A 285 -12.89 17.75 -9.42
N MET A 286 -11.64 18.22 -9.26
CA MET A 286 -10.48 17.50 -9.75
C MET A 286 -10.26 16.17 -9.03
N LEU A 287 -10.40 16.14 -7.70
CA LEU A 287 -10.32 14.90 -6.92
C LEU A 287 -11.37 13.89 -7.37
N ILE A 288 -12.62 14.33 -7.57
CA ILE A 288 -13.70 13.49 -8.08
C ILE A 288 -13.31 12.88 -9.44
N HIS A 289 -12.86 13.69 -10.40
CA HIS A 289 -12.42 13.16 -11.69
C HIS A 289 -11.24 12.20 -11.60
N ILE A 290 -10.26 12.49 -10.74
CA ILE A 290 -9.11 11.59 -10.55
C ILE A 290 -9.60 10.25 -9.98
N ALA A 291 -10.44 10.27 -8.95
CA ALA A 291 -10.95 9.09 -8.27
C ALA A 291 -11.84 8.22 -9.16
N LEU A 292 -12.61 8.82 -10.07
CA LEU A 292 -13.52 8.08 -10.96
C LEU A 292 -12.82 7.58 -12.22
N HIS A 293 -12.01 8.42 -12.86
CA HIS A 293 -11.62 8.20 -14.26
C HIS A 293 -10.10 8.07 -14.47
N LEU A 294 -9.29 8.65 -13.59
CA LEU A 294 -7.85 8.80 -13.83
C LEU A 294 -6.98 8.06 -12.81
N ARG A 295 -7.56 7.08 -12.11
CA ARG A 295 -6.81 6.21 -11.20
C ARG A 295 -5.74 5.44 -11.96
N GLU A 296 -4.59 5.30 -11.31
CA GLU A 296 -3.45 4.54 -11.82
C GLU A 296 -2.96 5.02 -13.19
N GLN A 297 -3.19 6.29 -13.52
CA GLN A 297 -2.61 6.94 -14.70
C GLN A 297 -1.34 7.67 -14.31
N GLU A 298 -0.41 7.76 -15.24
CA GLU A 298 0.83 8.54 -15.07
C GLU A 298 0.49 10.00 -14.74
N LEU A 299 1.23 10.61 -13.80
CA LEU A 299 0.96 11.99 -13.34
C LEU A 299 0.85 12.99 -14.49
N GLU A 300 1.75 12.91 -15.47
CA GLU A 300 1.75 13.80 -16.64
C GLU A 300 0.46 13.64 -17.46
N MET A 301 -0.03 12.40 -17.63
CA MET A 301 -1.29 12.13 -18.31
C MET A 301 -2.48 12.70 -17.53
N VAL A 302 -2.48 12.56 -16.19
CA VAL A 302 -3.52 13.15 -15.32
C VAL A 302 -3.53 14.67 -15.45
N GLU A 303 -2.36 15.31 -15.37
CA GLU A 303 -2.21 16.77 -15.54
C GLU A 303 -2.76 17.23 -16.90
N ASN A 304 -2.38 16.55 -17.98
CA ASN A 304 -2.82 16.89 -19.33
C ASN A 304 -4.33 16.75 -19.51
N LEU A 305 -4.94 15.68 -18.99
CA LEU A 305 -6.38 15.44 -19.11
C LEU A 305 -7.21 16.43 -18.27
N LEU A 306 -6.75 16.74 -17.05
CA LEU A 306 -7.41 17.76 -16.22
C LEU A 306 -7.27 19.16 -16.82
N HIS A 307 -6.10 19.50 -17.38
CA HIS A 307 -5.91 20.79 -18.06
C HIS A 307 -6.89 20.95 -19.24
N ARG A 308 -7.04 19.91 -20.06
CA ARG A 308 -8.00 19.91 -21.18
C ARG A 308 -9.45 20.04 -20.71
N LYS A 309 -9.81 19.41 -19.59
CA LYS A 309 -11.19 19.41 -19.08
C LYS A 309 -11.59 20.72 -18.41
N TYR A 310 -10.68 21.31 -17.64
CA TYR A 310 -10.97 22.51 -16.83
C TYR A 310 -10.44 23.82 -17.43
N GLY A 311 -9.61 23.77 -18.47
CA GLY A 311 -9.04 24.96 -19.11
C GLY A 311 -8.03 25.72 -18.25
N VAL A 312 -7.62 25.16 -17.10
CA VAL A 312 -6.69 25.77 -16.14
C VAL A 312 -5.55 24.80 -15.82
N CYS A 313 -4.40 25.32 -15.38
CA CYS A 313 -3.25 24.48 -15.02
C CYS A 313 -3.53 23.72 -13.71
N PRO A 314 -3.62 22.38 -13.72
CA PRO A 314 -4.04 21.62 -12.54
C PRO A 314 -2.91 21.35 -11.54
N LYS A 315 -1.67 21.76 -11.85
CA LYS A 315 -0.48 21.43 -11.04
C LYS A 315 -0.58 21.91 -9.60
N TYR A 316 -1.15 23.10 -9.40
CA TYR A 316 -1.36 23.63 -8.06
C TYR A 316 -2.38 22.79 -7.28
N ASP A 317 -3.54 22.52 -7.88
CA ASP A 317 -4.62 21.75 -7.25
C ASP A 317 -4.18 20.30 -6.96
N ILE A 318 -3.50 19.64 -7.89
CA ILE A 318 -2.92 18.30 -7.68
C ILE A 318 -1.94 18.31 -6.51
N ARG A 319 -1.09 19.35 -6.41
CA ARG A 319 -0.17 19.50 -5.28
C ARG A 319 -0.93 19.67 -3.96
N VAL A 320 -2.04 20.41 -3.93
CA VAL A 320 -2.89 20.53 -2.74
C VAL A 320 -3.48 19.16 -2.34
N LEU A 321 -3.97 18.38 -3.30
CA LEU A 321 -4.50 17.04 -3.05
C LEU A 321 -3.43 16.07 -2.52
N LEU A 322 -2.21 16.15 -3.04
CA LEU A 322 -1.05 15.39 -2.54
C LEU A 322 -0.68 15.80 -1.11
N ASN A 323 -0.61 17.11 -0.84
CA ASN A 323 -0.28 17.65 0.49
C ASN A 323 -1.30 17.20 1.54
N LYS A 324 -2.58 17.14 1.17
CA LYS A 324 -3.67 16.68 2.02
C LYS A 324 -3.79 15.15 2.12
N SER A 325 -2.88 14.40 1.47
CA SER A 325 -2.86 12.93 1.45
C SER A 325 -4.14 12.28 0.89
N LEU A 326 -4.92 13.02 0.09
CA LEU A 326 -6.15 12.52 -0.55
C LEU A 326 -5.84 11.69 -1.81
N ILE A 327 -4.71 12.01 -2.46
CA ILE A 327 -4.08 11.22 -3.51
C ILE A 327 -2.61 10.99 -3.19
N LYS A 328 -1.99 10.01 -3.85
CA LYS A 328 -0.56 9.70 -3.75
C LYS A 328 0.02 9.42 -5.13
N ILE A 329 1.33 9.46 -5.25
CA ILE A 329 2.05 8.99 -6.44
C ILE A 329 2.82 7.73 -6.04
N ASN A 330 2.66 6.65 -6.79
CA ASN A 330 3.41 5.42 -6.56
C ASN A 330 4.84 5.52 -7.14
N GLU A 331 5.65 4.49 -6.90
CA GLU A 331 7.05 4.42 -7.37
C GLU A 331 7.17 4.46 -8.91
N ASN A 332 6.11 4.07 -9.61
CA ASN A 332 6.03 4.10 -11.07
C ASN A 332 5.52 5.45 -11.61
N GLY A 333 5.35 6.47 -10.77
CA GLY A 333 4.87 7.80 -11.20
C GLY A 333 3.36 7.88 -11.46
N HIS A 334 2.58 6.87 -11.08
CA HIS A 334 1.13 6.85 -11.29
C HIS A 334 0.37 7.42 -10.09
N VAL A 335 -0.72 8.12 -10.37
CA VAL A 335 -1.61 8.71 -9.36
C VAL A 335 -2.51 7.64 -8.76
N ILE A 336 -2.43 7.47 -7.45
CA ILE A 336 -3.21 6.52 -6.67
C ILE A 336 -4.19 7.28 -5.79
N VAL A 337 -5.45 6.85 -5.80
CA VAL A 337 -6.48 7.31 -4.87
C VAL A 337 -6.72 6.22 -3.85
N HIS A 338 -6.69 6.58 -2.57
CA HIS A 338 -6.94 5.61 -1.52
C HIS A 338 -8.40 5.12 -1.58
N VAL A 339 -8.63 3.83 -1.37
CA VAL A 339 -9.96 3.22 -1.47
C VAL A 339 -11.02 3.92 -0.61
N LEU A 340 -10.66 4.37 0.60
CA LEU A 340 -11.60 5.11 1.46
C LEU A 340 -11.97 6.48 0.87
N THR A 341 -11.03 7.19 0.23
CA THR A 341 -11.32 8.43 -0.49
C THR A 341 -12.22 8.16 -1.69
N GLN A 342 -11.96 7.05 -2.40
CA GLN A 342 -12.74 6.66 -3.55
C GLN A 342 -14.18 6.30 -3.19
N ASP A 343 -14.37 5.55 -2.10
CA ASP A 343 -15.69 5.16 -1.60
C ASP A 343 -16.49 6.41 -1.19
N MET A 344 -15.86 7.37 -0.51
CA MET A 344 -16.48 8.66 -0.17
C MET A 344 -16.93 9.42 -1.44
N VAL A 345 -16.02 9.59 -2.41
CA VAL A 345 -16.35 10.29 -3.67
C VAL A 345 -17.52 9.63 -4.41
N ARG A 346 -17.61 8.30 -4.40
CA ARG A 346 -18.70 7.57 -5.07
C ARG A 346 -20.05 7.77 -4.41
N ASP A 347 -20.08 7.92 -3.09
CA ASP A 347 -21.31 8.14 -2.34
C ASP A 347 -21.83 9.58 -2.49
N ASP A 348 -20.94 10.54 -2.77
CA ASP A 348 -21.26 11.97 -2.92
C ASP A 348 -21.77 12.37 -4.31
N ILE A 349 -21.80 11.45 -5.29
CA ILE A 349 -22.28 11.73 -6.65
C ILE A 349 -23.78 11.44 -6.75
N PRO A 350 -24.62 12.42 -7.14
CA PRO A 350 -25.99 12.16 -7.54
C PRO A 350 -26.00 11.20 -8.73
N VAL A 351 -26.89 10.19 -8.70
CA VAL A 351 -27.01 9.11 -9.71
C VAL A 351 -27.11 9.61 -11.17
N GLU A 352 -27.39 10.89 -11.38
CA GLU A 352 -27.59 11.53 -12.69
C GLU A 352 -26.29 11.90 -13.44
N ASP A 353 -25.13 11.96 -12.77
CA ASP A 353 -23.85 12.40 -13.39
C ASP A 353 -22.88 11.23 -13.73
N LEU A 354 -23.35 9.97 -13.65
CA LEU A 354 -22.54 8.77 -13.98
C LEU A 354 -22.62 8.36 -15.46
N GLY A 355 -23.09 9.25 -16.33
CA GLY A 355 -23.28 9.03 -17.78
C GLY A 355 -22.03 9.23 -18.63
#